data_AF-A0AAW2IXP6-F1
#
_entry.id   AF-A0AAW2IXP6-F1
#
_cell.length_a   1.000
_cell.length_b   1.000
_cell.length_c   1.000
_cell.angle_alpha   90.00
_cell.angle_beta   90.00
_cell.angle_gamma   90.00
#
_symmetry.space_group_name_H-M   'P 1'
#
loop_
_entity.id
_entity.type
_entity.pdbx_description
1 polymer ?
#
loop_
_entity_poly.entity_id
_entity_poly.type
_entity_poly.pdbx_seq_one_letter_code
_entity_poly.pdbx_strand_id
1 'polypeptide(L)'
;MCLFWGTVLLWKTLNEHVNETNSIHNIFHTRSFPSTAFFLLYWLSVCTLILLSFLYILRCIFYFRLVKAEFLHRVGVNCLFLPWISWLLLLQAIPLRKQSNNFPCQMLWWIFVVPVVILDIKIYGQWFTTEKRFLSMVANPTSQLSVMGNLVGAWAAARMGWKESGVCIFSLGLAHYLVVFITLYQRLSGASRFPAALRPAFFLFVAAPSTASLAWSSISGSFGVPCKMLFFLSLFLFTSLICRPSLFKKSMKRFNTAWWTYSFPLTFLALASAEYSREVKGVVASGLMLILSALSVLVFLGVLIVTAANTDTLLLENDACLSLNGTKTTNN
;
A
#
# COMPACT_ATOMS: atom_id res chain seq x y z
N MET A 1 0.20 7.21 -5.84
CA MET A 1 1.31 6.38 -6.36
C MET A 1 1.04 4.88 -6.16
N CYS A 2 0.88 4.32 -4.95
CA CYS A 2 0.63 2.87 -4.75
C CYS A 2 -0.79 2.36 -5.11
N LEU A 3 -1.69 3.23 -5.52
CA LEU A 3 -3.13 3.10 -5.24
C LEU A 3 -3.98 2.58 -6.41
N PHE A 4 -3.57 2.92 -7.63
CA PHE A 4 -4.13 2.33 -8.85
C PHE A 4 -3.64 0.89 -9.07
N TRP A 5 -2.55 0.50 -8.40
CA TRP A 5 -1.89 -0.77 -8.60
C TRP A 5 -2.56 -1.94 -7.90
N GLY A 6 -3.04 -1.71 -6.68
CA GLY A 6 -3.79 -2.72 -5.94
C GLY A 6 -5.00 -3.18 -6.76
N THR A 7 -5.75 -2.24 -7.33
CA THR A 7 -6.97 -2.56 -8.09
C THR A 7 -6.68 -3.31 -9.38
N VAL A 8 -5.59 -2.97 -10.08
CA VAL A 8 -5.11 -3.75 -11.24
C VAL A 8 -4.76 -5.19 -10.83
N LEU A 9 -4.03 -5.36 -9.72
CA LEU A 9 -3.65 -6.70 -9.23
C LEU A 9 -4.87 -7.50 -8.77
N LEU A 10 -5.82 -6.87 -8.09
CA LEU A 10 -7.09 -7.47 -7.68
C LEU A 10 -7.90 -7.92 -8.89
N TRP A 11 -8.02 -7.07 -9.92
CA TRP A 11 -8.72 -7.42 -11.15
C TRP A 11 -8.09 -8.61 -11.86
N LYS A 12 -6.75 -8.69 -11.86
CA LYS A 12 -6.02 -9.85 -12.38
C LYS A 12 -6.34 -11.13 -11.59
N THR A 13 -6.24 -11.07 -10.26
CA THR A 13 -6.52 -12.24 -9.40
C THR A 13 -7.96 -12.70 -9.53
N LEU A 14 -8.93 -11.78 -9.64
CA LEU A 14 -10.33 -12.11 -9.88
C LEU A 14 -10.54 -12.78 -11.25
N ASN A 15 -9.91 -12.26 -12.31
CA ASN A 15 -9.99 -12.87 -13.64
C ASN A 15 -9.36 -14.28 -13.67
N GLU A 16 -8.23 -14.49 -12.99
CA GLU A 16 -7.62 -15.82 -12.84
C GLU A 16 -8.54 -16.77 -12.07
N HIS A 17 -9.19 -16.30 -11.00
CA HIS A 17 -10.14 -17.08 -10.21
C HIS A 17 -11.38 -17.50 -11.02
N VAL A 18 -11.96 -16.57 -11.78
CA VAL A 18 -13.13 -16.82 -12.65
C VAL A 18 -12.80 -17.84 -13.74
N ASN A 19 -11.59 -17.80 -14.30
CA ASN A 19 -11.16 -18.78 -15.31
C ASN A 19 -10.95 -20.19 -14.75
N GLU A 20 -10.55 -20.33 -13.47
CA GLU A 20 -10.40 -21.65 -12.82
C GLU A 20 -11.73 -22.24 -12.33
N THR A 21 -12.68 -21.38 -11.93
CA THR A 21 -14.01 -21.82 -11.51
C THR A 21 -15.00 -21.75 -12.68
N ASN A 22 -15.03 -22.82 -13.49
CA ASN A 22 -16.02 -23.06 -14.56
C ASN A 22 -17.51 -23.00 -14.08
N SER A 23 -17.78 -22.76 -12.80
CA SER A 23 -19.10 -22.84 -12.17
C SER A 23 -19.85 -21.50 -12.03
N ILE A 24 -19.24 -20.34 -12.31
CA ILE A 24 -19.90 -19.01 -12.15
C ILE A 24 -20.27 -18.40 -13.51
N HIS A 25 -20.50 -19.25 -14.52
CA HIS A 25 -20.69 -18.82 -15.89
C HIS A 25 -21.99 -18.01 -16.12
N ASN A 26 -22.96 -18.07 -15.20
CA ASN A 26 -24.28 -17.44 -15.33
C ASN A 26 -24.42 -16.05 -14.69
N ILE A 27 -23.47 -15.57 -13.89
CA ILE A 27 -23.55 -14.22 -13.27
C ILE A 27 -22.72 -13.17 -14.04
N PHE A 28 -21.76 -13.60 -14.87
CA PHE A 28 -20.87 -12.71 -15.64
C PHE A 28 -21.08 -12.83 -17.16
N HIS A 29 -22.28 -12.54 -17.64
CA HIS A 29 -22.58 -12.49 -19.09
C HIS A 29 -21.98 -11.25 -19.82
N THR A 30 -21.21 -10.41 -19.13
CA THR A 30 -20.48 -9.25 -19.69
C THR A 30 -19.08 -9.64 -20.20
N ARG A 31 -19.03 -10.53 -21.20
CA ARG A 31 -17.81 -11.25 -21.61
C ARG A 31 -16.83 -10.49 -22.54
N SER A 32 -17.05 -9.22 -22.92
CA SER A 32 -16.12 -8.48 -23.82
C SER A 32 -15.45 -7.22 -23.24
N PHE A 33 -15.92 -6.69 -22.11
CA PHE A 33 -15.33 -5.49 -21.47
C PHE A 33 -14.16 -5.69 -20.47
N PRO A 34 -13.88 -6.87 -19.87
CA PRO A 34 -12.96 -6.94 -18.73
C PRO A 34 -11.46 -6.89 -19.10
N SER A 35 -11.08 -7.16 -20.35
CA SER A 35 -9.67 -7.14 -20.78
C SER A 35 -9.18 -5.71 -21.08
N THR A 36 -9.96 -4.93 -21.82
CA THR A 36 -9.60 -3.55 -22.21
C THR A 36 -9.50 -2.63 -21.00
N ALA A 37 -10.45 -2.73 -20.05
CA ALA A 37 -10.41 -1.96 -18.81
C ALA A 37 -9.15 -2.26 -17.97
N PHE A 38 -8.76 -3.53 -17.89
CA PHE A 38 -7.52 -3.94 -17.22
C PHE A 38 -6.28 -3.34 -17.90
N PHE A 39 -6.17 -3.44 -19.22
CA PHE A 39 -5.06 -2.86 -19.96
C PHE A 39 -4.98 -1.34 -19.83
N LEU A 40 -6.13 -0.65 -19.91
CA LEU A 40 -6.20 0.80 -19.73
C LEU A 40 -5.75 1.21 -18.32
N LEU A 41 -6.27 0.56 -17.27
CA LEU A 41 -5.87 0.83 -15.89
C LEU A 41 -4.39 0.52 -15.67
N TYR A 42 -3.88 -0.57 -16.24
CA TYR A 42 -2.47 -0.94 -16.17
C TYR A 42 -1.58 0.14 -16.79
N TRP A 43 -1.84 0.53 -18.04
CA TRP A 43 -1.04 1.55 -18.73
C TRP A 43 -1.15 2.93 -18.09
N LEU A 44 -2.36 3.33 -17.66
CA LEU A 44 -2.55 4.57 -16.90
C LEU A 44 -1.71 4.57 -15.62
N SER A 45 -1.69 3.44 -14.91
CA SER A 45 -0.88 3.29 -13.71
C SER A 45 0.61 3.38 -14.04
N VAL A 46 1.07 2.74 -15.12
CA VAL A 46 2.49 2.80 -15.57
C VAL A 46 2.88 4.23 -15.89
N CYS A 47 2.08 4.93 -16.69
CA CYS A 47 2.33 6.32 -17.08
C CYS A 47 2.38 7.24 -15.86
N THR A 48 1.44 7.11 -14.93
CA THR A 48 1.42 7.93 -13.71
C THR A 48 2.62 7.65 -12.80
N LEU A 49 3.07 6.40 -12.68
CA LEU A 49 4.24 6.06 -11.87
C LEU A 49 5.54 6.54 -12.50
N ILE A 50 5.70 6.42 -13.82
CA ILE A 50 6.85 6.96 -14.55
C ILE A 50 6.90 8.47 -14.40
N LEU A 51 5.78 9.17 -14.66
CA LEU A 51 5.68 10.62 -14.54
C LEU A 51 6.04 11.08 -13.13
N LEU A 52 5.46 10.46 -12.10
CA LEU A 52 5.67 10.89 -10.73
C LEU A 52 7.08 10.53 -10.23
N SER A 53 7.68 9.44 -10.71
CA SER A 53 9.10 9.11 -10.45
C SER A 53 10.03 10.13 -11.12
N PHE A 54 9.73 10.51 -12.36
CA PHE A 54 10.48 11.54 -13.09
C PHE A 54 10.40 12.89 -12.37
N LEU A 55 9.21 13.32 -11.96
CA LEU A 55 9.02 14.56 -11.19
C LEU A 55 9.75 14.51 -9.83
N TYR A 56 9.81 13.34 -9.18
CA TYR A 56 10.54 13.20 -7.92
C TYR A 56 12.06 13.24 -8.14
N ILE A 57 12.57 12.62 -9.21
CA ILE A 57 13.99 12.74 -9.60
C ILE A 57 14.33 14.20 -9.90
N LEU A 58 13.46 14.90 -10.64
CA LEU A 58 13.60 16.33 -10.92
C LEU A 58 13.67 17.14 -9.61
N ARG A 59 12.79 16.83 -8.65
CA ARG A 59 12.81 17.44 -7.31
C ARG A 59 14.09 17.11 -6.54
N CYS A 60 14.67 15.93 -6.68
CA CYS A 60 15.95 15.59 -6.08
C CYS A 60 17.11 16.42 -6.66
N ILE A 61 17.11 16.63 -7.98
CA ILE A 61 18.18 17.38 -8.68
C ILE A 61 18.06 18.89 -8.41
N PHE A 62 16.88 19.48 -8.63
CA PHE A 62 16.69 20.92 -8.58
C PHE A 62 16.33 21.45 -7.18
N TYR A 63 15.71 20.62 -6.33
CA TYR A 63 15.14 21.03 -5.04
C TYR A 63 15.61 20.14 -3.88
N PHE A 64 16.88 19.75 -3.87
CA PHE A 64 17.48 18.88 -2.85
C PHE A 64 17.24 19.34 -1.40
N ARG A 65 17.20 20.66 -1.16
CA ARG A 65 16.89 21.24 0.16
C ARG A 65 15.53 20.79 0.69
N LEU A 66 14.51 20.71 -0.19
CA LEU A 66 13.17 20.24 0.19
C LEU A 66 13.17 18.75 0.49
N VAL A 67 13.91 17.94 -0.28
CA VAL A 67 14.03 16.49 -0.04
C VAL A 67 14.74 16.23 1.30
N LYS A 68 15.78 17.00 1.63
CA LYS A 68 16.44 16.92 2.94
C LYS A 68 15.49 17.31 4.07
N ALA A 69 14.68 18.35 3.90
CA ALA A 69 13.67 18.75 4.88
C ALA A 69 12.60 17.66 5.07
N GLU A 70 12.16 17.02 4.00
CA GLU A 70 11.22 15.90 4.02
C GLU A 70 11.80 14.68 4.74
N PHE A 71 13.08 14.38 4.49
CA PHE A 71 13.83 13.32 5.17
C PHE A 71 13.96 13.57 6.69
N LEU A 72 14.09 14.83 7.10
CA LEU A 72 14.16 15.20 8.52
C LEU A 72 12.79 15.21 9.19
N HIS A 73 11.71 15.27 8.42
CA HIS A 73 10.35 15.37 8.94
C HIS A 73 9.81 14.02 9.43
N ARG A 74 9.14 14.01 10.59
CA ARG A 74 8.65 12.80 11.29
C ARG A 74 7.66 11.95 10.47
N VAL A 75 6.86 12.59 9.62
CA VAL A 75 5.89 11.90 8.76
C VAL A 75 6.45 11.71 7.35
N GLY A 76 7.20 12.71 6.86
CA GLY A 76 7.74 12.73 5.49
C GLY A 76 8.69 11.58 5.20
N VAL A 77 9.56 11.21 6.15
CA VAL A 77 10.50 10.09 5.99
C VAL A 77 9.80 8.76 5.68
N ASN A 78 8.62 8.52 6.27
CA ASN A 78 7.84 7.30 6.03
C ASN A 78 7.18 7.29 4.64
N CYS A 79 6.92 8.46 4.06
CA CYS A 79 6.37 8.56 2.71
C CYS A 79 7.42 8.24 1.63
N LEU A 80 8.71 8.25 1.95
CA LEU A 80 9.80 7.90 1.02
C LEU A 80 9.76 6.43 0.58
N PHE A 81 9.03 5.57 1.28
CA PHE A 81 8.81 4.18 0.89
C PHE A 81 7.81 4.02 -0.26
N LEU A 82 6.92 5.00 -0.47
CA LEU A 82 5.81 4.91 -1.44
C LEU A 82 6.25 4.69 -2.90
N PRO A 83 7.29 5.38 -3.43
CA PRO A 83 7.74 5.13 -4.79
C PRO A 83 8.22 3.68 -4.99
N TRP A 84 9.03 3.19 -4.05
CA TRP A 84 9.59 1.84 -4.10
C TRP A 84 8.52 0.75 -3.98
N ILE A 85 7.57 0.91 -3.04
CA ILE A 85 6.41 0.00 -2.93
C ILE A 85 5.60 -0.01 -4.23
N SER A 86 5.38 1.15 -4.85
CA SER A 86 4.62 1.23 -6.10
C SER A 86 5.30 0.46 -7.23
N TRP A 87 6.62 0.61 -7.38
CA TRP A 87 7.40 -0.13 -8.38
C TRP A 87 7.42 -1.64 -8.12
N LEU A 88 7.55 -2.06 -6.85
CA LEU A 88 7.49 -3.47 -6.47
C LEU A 88 6.11 -4.10 -6.72
N LEU A 89 5.03 -3.35 -6.53
CA LEU A 89 3.67 -3.82 -6.87
C LEU A 89 3.44 -3.89 -8.38
N LEU A 90 3.98 -2.92 -9.13
CA LEU A 90 3.91 -2.96 -10.59
C LEU A 90 4.63 -4.20 -11.15
N LEU A 91 5.79 -4.55 -10.59
CA LEU A 91 6.52 -5.76 -10.98
C LEU A 91 5.66 -7.04 -10.82
N GLN A 92 4.76 -7.05 -9.84
CA GLN A 92 3.85 -8.17 -9.56
C GLN A 92 2.60 -8.21 -10.47
N ALA A 93 2.26 -7.10 -11.12
CA ALA A 93 1.17 -7.08 -12.10
C ALA A 93 1.54 -7.87 -13.36
N ILE A 94 2.83 -8.03 -13.67
CA ILE A 94 3.34 -8.84 -14.79
C ILE A 94 2.90 -10.32 -14.62
N PRO A 95 2.45 -11.02 -15.69
CA PRO A 95 2.06 -12.43 -15.61
C PRO A 95 3.14 -13.34 -15.02
N LEU A 96 2.76 -14.22 -14.09
CA LEU A 96 3.67 -15.11 -13.33
C LEU A 96 4.59 -15.95 -14.23
N ARG A 97 4.05 -16.47 -15.35
CA ARG A 97 4.81 -17.28 -16.32
C ARG A 97 5.95 -16.52 -16.99
N LYS A 98 5.88 -15.19 -17.03
CA LYS A 98 6.94 -14.28 -17.52
C LYS A 98 7.82 -13.76 -16.38
N GLN A 99 7.58 -14.08 -15.11
CA GLN A 99 8.30 -13.49 -13.99
C GLN A 99 9.49 -14.34 -13.53
N SER A 100 9.32 -15.66 -13.45
CA SER A 100 10.35 -16.58 -12.91
C SER A 100 11.63 -16.67 -13.76
N ASN A 101 11.52 -16.61 -15.09
CA ASN A 101 12.66 -16.81 -16.01
C ASN A 101 13.18 -15.52 -16.69
N ASN A 102 12.69 -14.35 -16.27
CA ASN A 102 13.05 -13.08 -16.90
C ASN A 102 14.10 -12.35 -16.08
N PHE A 103 15.36 -12.44 -16.51
CA PHE A 103 16.50 -11.66 -16.00
C PHE A 103 16.20 -10.16 -15.73
N PRO A 104 15.51 -9.40 -16.61
CA PRO A 104 15.22 -7.99 -16.33
C PRO A 104 14.31 -7.78 -15.12
N CYS A 105 13.36 -8.69 -14.84
CA CYS A 105 12.47 -8.58 -13.68
C CYS A 105 13.24 -8.74 -12.36
N GLN A 106 14.21 -9.67 -12.34
CA GLN A 106 15.08 -9.92 -11.19
C GLN A 106 16.00 -8.72 -10.90
N MET A 107 16.58 -8.09 -11.94
CA MET A 107 17.38 -6.88 -11.76
C MET A 107 16.54 -5.70 -11.25
N LEU A 108 15.35 -5.50 -11.82
CA LEU A 108 14.42 -4.45 -11.39
C LEU A 108 14.03 -4.61 -9.92
N TRP A 109 13.83 -5.83 -9.44
CA TRP A 109 13.53 -6.06 -8.04
C TRP A 109 14.66 -5.58 -7.11
N TRP A 110 15.93 -5.89 -7.44
CA TRP A 110 17.07 -5.40 -6.65
C TRP A 110 17.13 -3.88 -6.61
N ILE A 111 16.92 -3.22 -7.75
CA ILE A 111 16.88 -1.75 -7.85
C ILE A 111 15.84 -1.15 -6.91
N PHE A 112 14.69 -1.82 -6.73
CA PHE A 112 13.61 -1.31 -5.90
C PHE A 112 13.67 -1.74 -4.43
N VAL A 113 14.20 -2.93 -4.12
CA VAL A 113 14.33 -3.42 -2.73
C VAL A 113 15.51 -2.80 -1.99
N VAL A 114 16.64 -2.57 -2.65
CA VAL A 114 17.84 -2.03 -2.00
C VAL A 114 17.55 -0.69 -1.29
N PRO A 115 16.87 0.28 -1.92
CA PRO A 115 16.49 1.52 -1.25
C PRO A 115 15.54 1.33 -0.07
N VAL A 116 14.63 0.35 -0.12
CA VAL A 116 13.74 0.01 1.00
C VAL A 116 14.57 -0.47 2.19
N VAL A 117 15.48 -1.42 1.97
CA VAL A 117 16.35 -1.97 3.02
C VAL A 117 17.31 -0.91 3.58
N ILE A 118 17.85 -0.02 2.74
CA ILE A 118 18.71 1.09 3.20
C ILE A 118 17.90 2.06 4.08
N LEU A 119 16.69 2.43 3.64
CA LEU A 119 15.81 3.31 4.43
C LEU A 119 15.45 2.67 5.76
N ASP A 120 15.17 1.37 5.75
CA ASP A 120 14.93 0.58 6.94
C ASP A 120 16.11 0.64 7.89
N ILE A 121 17.30 0.16 7.48
CA ILE A 121 18.51 0.16 8.31
C ILE A 121 18.75 1.54 8.94
N LYS A 122 18.53 2.62 8.19
CA LYS A 122 18.68 3.99 8.69
C LYS A 122 17.62 4.36 9.72
N ILE A 123 16.34 4.07 9.47
CA ILE A 123 15.24 4.42 10.39
C ILE A 123 15.33 3.57 11.66
N TYR A 124 15.59 2.27 11.55
CA TYR A 124 15.80 1.40 12.70
C TYR A 124 17.05 1.73 13.47
N GLY A 125 18.17 1.96 12.79
CA GLY A 125 19.41 2.40 13.42
C GLY A 125 19.16 3.64 14.28
N GLN A 126 18.39 4.61 13.78
CA GLN A 126 17.98 5.78 14.54
C GLN A 126 17.11 5.44 15.75
N TRP A 127 16.18 4.49 15.64
CA TRP A 127 15.34 4.08 16.77
C TRP A 127 16.12 3.38 17.89
N PHE A 128 17.17 2.63 17.55
CA PHE A 128 18.01 1.93 18.53
C PHE A 128 19.08 2.83 19.16
N THR A 129 19.65 3.78 18.41
CA THR A 129 20.87 4.51 18.83
C THR A 129 20.65 5.97 19.22
N THR A 130 19.53 6.60 18.84
CA THR A 130 19.37 8.05 18.99
C THR A 130 18.34 8.41 20.08
N GLU A 131 18.82 8.95 21.21
CA GLU A 131 17.98 9.37 22.35
C GLU A 131 16.85 10.36 22.00
N LYS A 132 17.05 11.20 20.98
CA LYS A 132 16.09 12.26 20.59
C LYS A 132 14.98 11.79 19.63
N ARG A 133 15.03 10.56 19.10
CA ARG A 133 14.06 10.03 18.11
C ARG A 133 13.59 8.62 18.43
N PHE A 134 13.35 8.34 19.71
CA PHE A 134 12.74 7.08 20.12
C PHE A 134 11.42 6.81 19.38
N LEU A 135 11.21 5.55 19.00
CA LEU A 135 10.01 5.11 18.29
C LEU A 135 8.74 5.47 19.06
N SER A 136 8.75 5.36 20.39
CA SER A 136 7.63 5.73 21.27
C SER A 136 7.21 7.21 21.14
N MET A 137 8.11 8.10 20.73
CA MET A 137 7.83 9.53 20.54
C MET A 137 7.47 9.87 19.09
N VAL A 138 8.00 9.13 18.12
CA VAL A 138 7.94 9.48 16.67
C VAL A 138 6.99 8.60 15.87
N ALA A 139 6.65 7.39 16.34
CA ALA A 139 5.78 6.44 15.64
C ALA A 139 4.42 7.02 15.29
N ASN A 140 4.07 6.96 14.02
CA ASN A 140 2.79 7.42 13.50
C ASN A 140 2.18 6.33 12.61
N PRO A 141 0.88 6.41 12.26
CA PRO A 141 0.27 5.38 11.41
C PRO A 141 0.97 5.20 10.05
N THR A 142 1.65 6.23 9.53
CA THR A 142 2.42 6.11 8.28
C THR A 142 3.71 5.30 8.43
N SER A 143 4.16 5.01 9.66
CA SER A 143 5.32 4.13 9.92
C SER A 143 5.07 2.69 9.43
N GLN A 144 3.80 2.29 9.29
CA GLN A 144 3.41 1.04 8.63
C GLN A 144 3.83 0.99 7.15
N LEU A 145 4.18 2.11 6.50
CA LEU A 145 4.67 2.10 5.11
C LEU A 145 6.03 1.38 4.98
N SER A 146 6.92 1.48 5.97
CA SER A 146 8.17 0.70 5.96
C SER A 146 7.90 -0.81 6.06
N VAL A 147 6.96 -1.21 6.94
CA VAL A 147 6.47 -2.59 7.05
C VAL A 147 5.97 -3.08 5.69
N MET A 148 5.15 -2.27 5.01
CA MET A 148 4.63 -2.59 3.69
C MET A 148 5.75 -2.74 2.65
N GLY A 149 6.79 -1.89 2.68
CA GLY A 149 7.97 -2.00 1.82
C GLY A 149 8.59 -3.40 1.87
N ASN A 150 8.84 -3.89 3.08
CA ASN A 150 9.39 -5.22 3.29
C ASN A 150 8.45 -6.33 2.85
N LEU A 151 7.19 -6.30 3.29
CA LEU A 151 6.24 -7.38 2.97
C LEU A 151 5.96 -7.47 1.46
N VAL A 152 5.85 -6.33 0.77
CA VAL A 152 5.69 -6.27 -0.69
C VAL A 152 6.98 -6.73 -1.40
N GLY A 153 8.16 -6.35 -0.89
CA GLY A 153 9.45 -6.80 -1.41
C GLY A 153 9.60 -8.32 -1.30
N ALA A 154 9.26 -8.89 -0.15
CA ALA A 154 9.25 -10.32 0.10
C ALA A 154 8.26 -11.06 -0.81
N TRP A 155 7.06 -10.51 -0.97
CA TRP A 155 6.05 -11.06 -1.87
C TRP A 155 6.54 -11.12 -3.32
N ALA A 156 7.14 -10.03 -3.80
CA ALA A 156 7.73 -9.98 -5.14
C ALA A 156 8.89 -10.97 -5.31
N ALA A 157 9.77 -11.10 -4.30
CA ALA A 157 10.89 -12.06 -4.31
C ALA A 157 10.41 -13.50 -4.45
N ALA A 158 9.43 -13.89 -3.62
CA ALA A 158 8.87 -15.22 -3.62
C ALA A 158 8.24 -15.58 -4.98
N ARG A 159 7.55 -14.62 -5.62
CA ARG A 159 6.96 -14.80 -6.95
C ARG A 159 7.99 -14.95 -8.09
N MET A 160 9.22 -14.48 -7.90
CA MET A 160 10.35 -14.72 -8.81
C MET A 160 11.11 -16.01 -8.53
N GLY A 161 10.68 -16.79 -7.54
CA GLY A 161 11.33 -18.04 -7.13
C GLY A 161 12.42 -17.85 -6.06
N TRP A 162 12.70 -16.62 -5.62
CA TRP A 162 13.71 -16.33 -4.60
C TRP A 162 13.13 -16.47 -3.19
N LYS A 163 12.81 -17.71 -2.80
CA LYS A 163 12.15 -18.01 -1.54
C LYS A 163 12.98 -17.59 -0.32
N GLU A 164 14.28 -17.86 -0.31
CA GLU A 164 15.18 -17.50 0.81
C GLU A 164 15.26 -15.99 1.04
N SER A 165 15.45 -15.21 -0.04
CA SER A 165 15.42 -13.75 0.03
C SER A 165 14.04 -13.24 0.48
N GLY A 166 12.97 -13.90 0.02
CA GLY A 166 11.60 -13.66 0.46
C GLY A 166 11.43 -13.86 1.96
N VAL A 167 11.93 -14.98 2.52
CA VAL A 167 11.90 -15.26 3.96
C VAL A 167 12.67 -14.20 4.75
N CYS A 168 13.89 -13.86 4.31
CA CYS A 168 14.72 -12.86 4.98
C CYS A 168 14.01 -11.50 5.12
N ILE A 169 13.48 -10.97 4.01
CA ILE A 169 12.80 -9.67 3.99
C ILE A 169 11.44 -9.77 4.71
N PHE A 170 10.74 -10.91 4.60
CA PHE A 170 9.49 -11.15 5.32
C PHE A 170 9.72 -11.10 6.83
N SER A 171 10.77 -11.74 7.34
CA SER A 171 11.13 -11.72 8.76
C SER A 171 11.39 -10.30 9.26
N LEU A 172 12.11 -9.47 8.48
CA LEU A 172 12.32 -8.06 8.81
C LEU A 172 10.99 -7.30 8.88
N GLY A 173 10.13 -7.46 7.87
CA GLY A 173 8.81 -6.85 7.81
C GLY A 173 7.89 -7.27 8.96
N LEU A 174 7.87 -8.55 9.32
CA LEU A 174 7.02 -9.07 10.40
C LEU A 174 7.50 -8.61 11.78
N ALA A 175 8.80 -8.64 12.04
CA ALA A 175 9.37 -8.09 13.27
C ALA A 175 9.05 -6.59 13.39
N HIS A 176 9.16 -5.85 12.27
CA HIS A 176 8.78 -4.46 12.23
C HIS A 176 7.31 -4.24 12.58
N TYR A 177 6.45 -5.01 11.94
CA TYR A 177 5.02 -4.92 12.11
C TYR A 177 4.65 -5.02 13.58
N LEU A 178 5.19 -6.02 14.29
CA LEU A 178 4.90 -6.23 15.72
C LEU A 178 5.34 -5.02 16.55
N VAL A 179 6.56 -4.52 16.36
CA VAL A 179 7.09 -3.39 17.12
C VAL A 179 6.27 -2.11 16.89
N VAL A 180 5.95 -1.79 15.64
CA VAL A 180 5.14 -0.60 15.29
C VAL A 180 3.70 -0.77 15.72
N PHE A 181 3.14 -1.97 15.59
CA PHE A 181 1.77 -2.29 16.00
C PHE A 181 1.60 -2.04 17.50
N ILE A 182 2.46 -2.63 18.33
CA ILE A 182 2.42 -2.47 19.79
C ILE A 182 2.63 -1.00 20.17
N THR A 183 3.64 -0.35 19.60
CA THR A 183 3.96 1.04 19.94
C THR A 183 2.81 1.99 19.60
N LEU A 184 2.21 1.86 18.42
CA LEU A 184 1.08 2.70 18.04
C LEU A 184 -0.17 2.40 18.86
N TYR A 185 -0.40 1.13 19.22
CA TYR A 185 -1.52 0.76 20.08
C TYR A 185 -1.41 1.42 21.47
N GLN A 186 -0.21 1.45 22.04
CA GLN A 186 0.06 2.15 23.31
C GLN A 186 -0.10 3.67 23.17
N ARG A 187 0.43 4.26 22.08
CA ARG A 187 0.31 5.71 21.83
C ARG A 187 -1.12 6.17 21.59
N LEU A 188 -1.97 5.32 20.98
CA LEU A 188 -3.38 5.60 20.76
C LEU A 188 -4.16 5.75 22.07
N SER A 189 -3.76 5.03 23.12
CA SER A 189 -4.34 5.15 24.47
C SER A 189 -3.86 6.38 25.24
N GLY A 190 -2.71 6.95 24.86
CA GLY A 190 -2.13 8.14 25.49
C GLY A 190 -2.72 9.46 24.99
N ALA A 191 -2.58 10.53 25.78
CA ALA A 191 -3.17 11.86 25.58
C ALA A 191 -2.86 12.56 24.22
N SER A 192 -1.93 12.05 23.41
CA SER A 192 -1.56 12.63 22.10
C SER A 192 -2.41 12.06 20.96
N ARG A 193 -3.63 12.60 20.77
CA ARG A 193 -4.46 12.25 19.61
C ARG A 193 -3.79 12.75 18.32
N PHE A 194 -3.55 11.85 17.36
CA PHE A 194 -2.98 12.20 16.06
C PHE A 194 -3.82 13.25 15.32
N PRO A 195 -3.18 14.12 14.49
CA PRO A 195 -3.88 15.07 13.64
C PRO A 195 -4.99 14.40 12.81
N ALA A 196 -6.10 15.10 12.59
CA ALA A 196 -7.24 14.56 11.85
C ALA A 196 -6.86 14.09 10.43
N ALA A 197 -5.86 14.73 9.80
CA ALA A 197 -5.35 14.38 8.47
C ALA A 197 -4.65 13.01 8.40
N LEU A 198 -4.14 12.48 9.52
CA LEU A 198 -3.45 11.17 9.57
C LEU A 198 -4.39 10.01 9.90
N ARG A 199 -5.66 10.27 10.17
CA ARG A 199 -6.62 9.21 10.50
C ARG A 199 -6.81 8.19 9.38
N PRO A 200 -6.86 8.56 8.09
CA PRO A 200 -6.94 7.59 7.00
C PRO A 200 -5.81 6.55 7.02
N ALA A 201 -4.63 6.92 7.53
CA ALA A 201 -3.48 6.02 7.61
C ALA A 201 -3.63 4.92 8.68
N PHE A 202 -4.65 4.95 9.56
CA PHE A 202 -4.98 3.81 10.44
C PHE A 202 -5.41 2.57 9.65
N PHE A 203 -5.90 2.72 8.42
CA PHE A 203 -6.20 1.56 7.59
C PHE A 203 -4.93 0.80 7.19
N LEU A 204 -3.73 1.39 7.26
CA LEU A 204 -2.47 0.67 7.01
C LEU A 204 -2.23 -0.50 7.98
N PHE A 205 -2.87 -0.48 9.16
CA PHE A 205 -2.86 -1.63 10.09
C PHE A 205 -3.52 -2.88 9.52
N VAL A 206 -4.45 -2.72 8.58
CA VAL A 206 -5.09 -3.83 7.86
C VAL A 206 -4.20 -4.32 6.72
N ALA A 207 -3.48 -3.39 6.07
CA ALA A 207 -2.65 -3.69 4.91
C ALA A 207 -1.50 -4.63 5.24
N ALA A 208 -0.80 -4.40 6.36
CA ALA A 208 0.36 -5.20 6.76
C ALA A 208 0.03 -6.69 6.93
N PRO A 209 -0.91 -7.12 7.80
CA PRO A 209 -1.25 -8.55 7.93
C PRO A 209 -1.86 -9.14 6.66
N SER A 210 -2.62 -8.36 5.87
CA SER A 210 -3.13 -8.83 4.57
C SER A 210 -2.00 -9.14 3.58
N THR A 211 -1.01 -8.25 3.50
CA THR A 211 0.15 -8.42 2.62
C THR A 211 1.06 -9.53 3.12
N ALA A 212 1.23 -9.66 4.44
CA ALA A 212 1.98 -10.75 5.03
C ALA A 212 1.35 -12.12 4.69
N SER A 213 0.02 -12.22 4.69
CA SER A 213 -0.69 -13.44 4.28
C SER A 213 -0.36 -13.83 2.83
N LEU A 214 -0.40 -12.86 1.91
CA LEU A 214 -0.10 -13.05 0.48
C LEU A 214 1.39 -13.35 0.21
N ALA A 215 2.27 -12.66 0.94
CA ALA A 215 3.70 -12.89 0.86
C ALA A 215 4.04 -14.30 1.34
N TRP A 216 3.49 -14.70 2.49
CA TRP A 216 3.72 -16.03 3.05
C TRP A 216 3.17 -17.13 2.14
N SER A 217 1.97 -16.96 1.55
CA SER A 217 1.43 -17.95 0.60
C SER A 217 2.34 -18.14 -0.62
N SER A 218 2.98 -17.06 -1.08
CA SER A 218 3.93 -17.11 -2.19
C SER A 218 5.26 -17.77 -1.80
N ILE A 219 5.71 -17.59 -0.56
CA ILE A 219 6.92 -18.20 -0.01
C ILE A 219 6.71 -19.72 0.19
N SER A 220 5.63 -20.10 0.88
CA SER A 220 5.29 -21.48 1.18
C SER A 220 4.83 -22.25 -0.06
N GLY A 221 4.24 -21.55 -1.04
CA GLY A 221 3.58 -22.15 -2.20
C GLY A 221 2.17 -22.66 -1.91
N SER A 222 1.60 -22.40 -0.73
CA SER A 222 0.24 -22.81 -0.35
C SER A 222 -0.39 -21.85 0.65
N PHE A 223 -1.72 -21.73 0.64
CA PHE A 223 -2.46 -20.88 1.58
C PHE A 223 -2.74 -21.60 2.91
N GLY A 224 -1.66 -21.99 3.60
CA GLY A 224 -1.72 -22.75 4.86
C GLY A 224 -2.22 -21.96 6.07
N VAL A 225 -2.14 -22.59 7.25
CA VAL A 225 -2.61 -22.01 8.54
C VAL A 225 -2.01 -20.63 8.85
N PRO A 226 -0.69 -20.37 8.66
CA PRO A 226 -0.13 -19.04 8.93
C PRO A 226 -0.76 -17.94 8.07
N CYS A 227 -1.04 -18.22 6.79
CA CYS A 227 -1.73 -17.29 5.89
C CYS A 227 -3.14 -16.98 6.41
N LYS A 228 -3.87 -18.02 6.83
CA LYS A 228 -5.23 -17.89 7.41
C LYS A 228 -5.21 -17.06 8.70
N MET A 229 -4.24 -17.28 9.60
CA MET A 229 -4.10 -16.50 10.84
C MET A 229 -3.90 -15.00 10.54
N LEU A 230 -2.99 -14.68 9.61
CA LEU A 230 -2.73 -13.30 9.19
C LEU A 230 -3.95 -12.68 8.49
N PHE A 231 -4.65 -13.43 7.65
CA PHE A 231 -5.89 -13.00 7.01
C PHE A 231 -7.00 -12.70 8.03
N PHE A 232 -7.25 -13.59 8.99
CA PHE A 232 -8.26 -13.34 10.03
C PHE A 232 -7.88 -12.17 10.94
N LEU A 233 -6.59 -11.98 11.25
CA LEU A 233 -6.12 -10.78 11.95
C LEU A 233 -6.45 -9.51 11.16
N SER A 234 -6.22 -9.51 9.85
CA SER A 234 -6.55 -8.37 8.99
C SER A 234 -8.05 -8.07 8.94
N LEU A 235 -8.89 -9.11 8.83
CA LEU A 235 -10.35 -8.99 8.89
C LEU A 235 -10.82 -8.40 10.23
N PHE A 236 -10.27 -8.88 11.34
CA PHE A 236 -10.60 -8.38 12.67
C PHE A 236 -10.28 -6.89 12.79
N LEU A 237 -9.07 -6.48 12.38
CA LEU A 237 -8.65 -5.07 12.41
C LEU A 237 -9.53 -4.20 11.51
N PHE A 238 -9.88 -4.69 10.31
CA PHE A 238 -10.74 -3.98 9.37
C PHE A 238 -12.15 -3.78 9.93
N THR A 239 -12.78 -4.84 10.44
CA THR A 239 -14.10 -4.79 11.07
C THR A 239 -14.09 -3.85 12.27
N SER A 240 -13.05 -3.90 13.11
CA SER A 240 -12.90 -3.00 14.26
C SER A 240 -12.84 -1.52 13.86
N LEU A 241 -12.16 -1.19 12.76
CA LEU A 241 -12.07 0.17 12.23
C LEU A 241 -13.41 0.64 11.64
N ILE A 242 -14.10 -0.20 10.87
CA ILE A 242 -15.39 0.16 10.25
C ILE A 242 -16.48 0.36 11.29
N CYS A 243 -16.50 -0.45 12.36
CA CYS A 243 -17.46 -0.29 13.46
C CYS A 243 -17.26 1.01 14.26
N ARG A 244 -16.20 1.80 13.99
CA ARG A 244 -15.90 3.07 14.68
C ARG A 244 -15.85 4.27 13.71
N PRO A 245 -16.96 4.58 13.00
CA PRO A 245 -16.97 5.64 11.99
C PRO A 245 -16.76 7.05 12.58
N SER A 246 -17.03 7.23 13.88
CA SER A 246 -16.81 8.49 14.60
C SER A 246 -15.35 8.93 14.62
N LEU A 247 -14.39 7.99 14.53
CA LEU A 247 -12.96 8.28 14.41
C LEU A 247 -12.66 8.99 13.08
N PHE A 248 -13.34 8.63 12.00
CA PHE A 248 -13.04 9.15 10.67
C PHE A 248 -13.91 10.36 10.29
N LYS A 249 -15.03 10.58 11.00
CA LYS A 249 -15.98 11.69 10.73
C LYS A 249 -15.30 13.06 10.59
N LYS A 250 -14.32 13.40 11.43
CA LYS A 250 -13.59 14.69 11.31
C LYS A 250 -12.65 14.74 10.09
N SER A 251 -12.03 13.61 9.73
CA SER A 251 -11.17 13.51 8.55
C SER A 251 -11.96 13.51 7.24
N MET A 252 -13.22 13.06 7.28
CA MET A 252 -14.11 13.02 6.12
C MET A 252 -14.79 14.36 5.79
N LYS A 253 -14.65 15.39 6.65
CA LYS A 253 -15.29 16.70 6.44
C LYS A 253 -14.63 17.58 5.39
N ARG A 254 -13.33 17.40 5.15
CA ARG A 254 -12.59 18.09 4.09
C ARG A 254 -11.87 17.04 3.27
N PHE A 255 -12.03 17.13 1.96
CA PHE A 255 -11.27 16.28 1.07
C PHE A 255 -9.77 16.54 1.29
N ASN A 256 -9.01 15.46 1.36
CA ASN A 256 -7.56 15.51 1.47
C ASN A 256 -7.02 14.34 0.65
N THR A 257 -5.91 14.54 -0.05
CA THR A 257 -5.18 13.51 -0.79
C THR A 257 -4.84 12.28 0.08
N ALA A 258 -4.84 12.41 1.41
CA ALA A 258 -4.73 11.30 2.34
C ALA A 258 -5.88 10.27 2.26
N TRP A 259 -7.05 10.60 1.69
CA TRP A 259 -8.18 9.66 1.56
C TRP A 259 -7.85 8.47 0.67
N TRP A 260 -6.88 8.63 -0.22
CA TRP A 260 -6.40 7.51 -1.01
C TRP A 260 -5.89 6.36 -0.12
N THR A 261 -5.38 6.62 1.10
CA THR A 261 -4.92 5.54 2.00
C THR A 261 -6.03 4.59 2.48
N TYR A 262 -7.31 4.86 2.20
CA TYR A 262 -8.39 3.90 2.44
C TYR A 262 -8.43 2.76 1.41
N SER A 263 -8.14 3.08 0.15
CA SER A 263 -8.27 2.12 -0.96
C SER A 263 -7.18 1.04 -0.88
N PHE A 264 -5.94 1.43 -0.63
CA PHE A 264 -4.79 0.52 -0.63
C PHE A 264 -4.95 -0.68 0.33
N PRO A 265 -5.20 -0.50 1.65
CA PRO A 265 -5.34 -1.61 2.58
C PRO A 265 -6.52 -2.53 2.26
N LEU A 266 -7.62 -1.93 1.79
CA LEU A 266 -8.82 -2.67 1.40
C LEU A 266 -8.55 -3.57 0.19
N THR A 267 -7.71 -3.14 -0.74
CA THR A 267 -7.33 -3.99 -1.87
C THR A 267 -6.49 -5.19 -1.46
N PHE A 268 -5.53 -5.04 -0.55
CA PHE A 268 -4.78 -6.22 -0.04
C PHE A 268 -5.68 -7.17 0.73
N LEU A 269 -6.65 -6.65 1.49
CA LEU A 269 -7.63 -7.46 2.19
C LEU A 269 -8.51 -8.25 1.20
N ALA A 270 -8.94 -7.62 0.10
CA ALA A 270 -9.70 -8.27 -0.97
C ALA A 270 -8.86 -9.32 -1.74
N LEU A 271 -7.57 -9.05 -1.96
CA LEU A 271 -6.63 -10.01 -2.54
C LEU A 271 -6.45 -11.24 -1.64
N ALA A 272 -6.25 -11.02 -0.33
CA ALA A 272 -6.12 -12.10 0.63
C ALA A 272 -7.42 -12.93 0.78
N SER A 273 -8.59 -12.29 0.68
CA SER A 273 -9.87 -13.00 0.69
C SER A 273 -10.12 -13.81 -0.57
N ALA A 274 -9.62 -13.36 -1.73
CA ALA A 274 -9.65 -14.15 -2.96
C ALA A 274 -8.81 -15.42 -2.83
N GLU A 275 -7.60 -15.32 -2.27
CA GLU A 275 -6.75 -16.48 -2.04
C GLU A 275 -7.34 -17.44 -0.99
N TYR A 276 -7.96 -16.90 0.07
CA TYR A 276 -8.71 -17.70 1.04
C TYR A 276 -9.89 -18.44 0.41
N SER A 277 -10.63 -17.79 -0.50
CA SER A 277 -11.74 -18.39 -1.25
C SER A 277 -11.27 -19.55 -2.12
N ARG A 278 -10.12 -19.40 -2.80
CA ARG A 278 -9.51 -20.46 -3.62
C ARG A 278 -9.14 -21.70 -2.80
N GLU A 279 -8.61 -21.50 -1.61
CA GLU A 279 -8.16 -22.57 -0.73
C GLU A 279 -9.34 -23.32 -0.10
N VAL A 280 -10.33 -22.59 0.47
CA VAL A 280 -11.41 -23.20 1.25
C VAL A 280 -12.59 -23.65 0.38
N LYS A 281 -12.80 -23.02 -0.79
CA LYS A 281 -13.88 -23.33 -1.75
C LYS A 281 -15.29 -23.39 -1.14
N GLY A 282 -15.51 -22.66 -0.03
CA GLY A 282 -16.80 -22.61 0.67
C GLY A 282 -17.64 -21.39 0.27
N VAL A 283 -18.97 -21.52 0.33
CA VAL A 283 -19.92 -20.44 -0.03
C VAL A 283 -19.65 -19.16 0.78
N VAL A 284 -19.34 -19.29 2.08
CA VAL A 284 -19.02 -18.16 2.95
C VAL A 284 -17.73 -17.47 2.51
N ALA A 285 -16.72 -18.23 2.09
CA ALA A 285 -15.44 -17.69 1.63
C ALA A 285 -15.62 -16.92 0.31
N SER A 286 -16.39 -17.49 -0.63
CA SER A 286 -16.75 -16.82 -1.90
C SER A 286 -17.57 -15.55 -1.67
N GLY A 287 -18.56 -15.59 -0.76
CA GLY A 287 -19.35 -14.42 -0.39
C GLY A 287 -18.49 -13.31 0.22
N LEU A 288 -17.58 -13.66 1.13
CA LEU A 288 -16.65 -12.72 1.74
C LEU A 288 -15.71 -12.08 0.71
N MET A 289 -15.17 -12.87 -0.21
CA MET A 289 -14.35 -12.39 -1.32
C MET A 289 -15.11 -11.37 -2.18
N LEU A 290 -16.35 -11.68 -2.57
CA LEU A 290 -17.18 -10.80 -3.40
C LEU A 290 -17.48 -9.47 -2.68
N ILE A 291 -17.87 -9.52 -1.41
CA ILE A 291 -18.17 -8.33 -0.61
C ILE A 291 -16.94 -7.43 -0.50
N LEU A 292 -15.78 -7.99 -0.15
CA LEU A 292 -14.54 -7.21 0.02
C LEU A 292 -14.02 -6.65 -1.32
N SER A 293 -14.14 -7.42 -2.39
CA SER A 293 -13.76 -6.98 -3.74
C SER A 293 -14.65 -5.85 -4.23
N ALA A 294 -15.98 -5.98 -4.09
CA ALA A 294 -16.94 -4.94 -4.42
C ALA A 294 -16.68 -3.68 -3.60
N LEU A 295 -16.46 -3.81 -2.29
CA LEU A 295 -16.13 -2.69 -1.42
C LEU A 295 -14.83 -2.00 -1.84
N SER A 296 -13.79 -2.77 -2.19
CA SER A 296 -12.51 -2.22 -2.69
C SER A 296 -12.70 -1.39 -3.96
N VAL A 297 -13.48 -1.91 -4.90
CA VAL A 297 -13.78 -1.22 -6.17
C VAL A 297 -14.61 0.05 -5.90
N LEU A 298 -15.65 -0.02 -5.07
CA LEU A 298 -16.48 1.13 -4.73
C LEU A 298 -15.69 2.25 -4.05
N VAL A 299 -14.84 1.92 -3.08
CA VAL A 299 -13.98 2.91 -2.40
C VAL A 299 -13.00 3.53 -3.39
N PHE A 300 -12.41 2.73 -4.27
CA PHE A 300 -11.49 3.24 -5.30
C PHE A 300 -12.19 4.21 -6.26
N LEU A 301 -13.35 3.83 -6.82
CA LEU A 301 -14.12 4.71 -7.71
C LEU A 301 -14.59 5.97 -6.98
N GLY A 302 -15.08 5.85 -5.75
CA GLY A 302 -15.53 6.98 -4.96
C GLY A 302 -14.41 8.01 -4.73
N VAL A 303 -13.22 7.55 -4.33
CA VAL A 303 -12.05 8.43 -4.15
C VAL A 303 -11.61 9.03 -5.49
N LEU A 304 -11.64 8.26 -6.59
CA LEU A 304 -11.30 8.74 -7.92
C LEU A 304 -12.23 9.86 -8.39
N ILE A 305 -13.55 9.67 -8.26
CA ILE A 305 -14.57 10.67 -8.63
C ILE A 305 -14.41 11.93 -7.79
N VAL A 306 -14.26 11.79 -6.46
CA VAL A 306 -14.07 12.94 -5.57
C VAL A 306 -12.76 13.67 -5.89
N THR A 307 -11.69 12.95 -6.21
CA THR A 307 -10.41 13.56 -6.61
C THR A 307 -10.58 14.34 -7.90
N ALA A 308 -11.21 13.75 -8.93
CA ALA A 308 -11.46 14.40 -10.21
C ALA A 308 -12.28 15.69 -10.03
N ALA A 309 -13.35 15.63 -9.22
CA ALA A 309 -14.23 16.77 -8.93
C ALA A 309 -13.57 17.89 -8.11
N ASN A 310 -12.49 17.61 -7.39
CA ASN A 310 -11.78 18.58 -6.54
C ASN A 310 -10.38 18.93 -7.09
N THR A 311 -10.10 18.60 -8.36
CA THR A 311 -8.78 18.87 -8.96
C THR A 311 -8.50 20.36 -9.02
N ASP A 312 -9.49 21.17 -9.41
CA ASP A 312 -9.34 22.62 -9.57
C ASP A 312 -9.06 23.33 -8.23
N THR A 313 -9.75 22.92 -7.16
CA THR A 313 -9.52 23.43 -5.81
C THR A 313 -8.16 23.04 -5.25
N LEU A 314 -7.68 21.82 -5.54
CA LEU A 314 -6.35 21.36 -5.13
C LEU A 314 -5.21 22.09 -5.85
N LEU A 315 -5.38 22.41 -7.14
CA LEU A 315 -4.40 23.15 -7.91
C LEU A 315 -4.32 24.61 -7.43
N LEU A 316 -5.47 25.26 -7.20
CA LEU A 316 -5.55 26.63 -6.69
C LEU A 316 -4.91 26.81 -5.30
N GLU A 317 -5.09 25.85 -4.40
CA GLU A 317 -4.53 25.92 -3.03
C GLU A 317 -2.99 25.74 -3.03
N ASN A 318 -2.46 24.92 -3.95
CA ASN A 318 -1.02 24.77 -4.13
C ASN A 318 -0.37 26.01 -4.77
N ASP A 319 -1.01 26.62 -5.77
CA ASP A 319 -0.50 27.85 -6.41
C ASP A 319 -0.48 29.03 -5.42
N ALA A 320 -1.48 29.14 -4.55
CA ALA A 320 -1.49 30.13 -3.48
C ALA A 320 -0.38 29.91 -2.43
N CYS A 321 -0.04 28.66 -2.12
CA CYS A 321 1.05 28.35 -1.19
C CYS A 321 2.44 28.58 -1.82
N LEU A 322 2.57 28.34 -3.13
CA LEU A 322 3.78 28.63 -3.89
C LEU A 322 4.01 30.14 -4.06
N SER A 323 2.96 30.93 -4.29
CA SER A 323 3.07 32.39 -4.41
C SER A 323 3.42 33.10 -3.09
N LEU A 324 2.92 32.59 -1.96
CA LEU A 324 3.27 33.08 -0.61
C LEU A 324 4.71 32.74 -0.18
N ASN A 325 5.29 31.66 -0.72
CA ASN A 325 6.70 31.33 -0.49
C ASN A 325 7.66 32.06 -1.43
N GLY A 326 7.19 32.51 -2.61
CA GLY A 326 7.95 33.36 -3.53
C GLY A 326 8.14 34.80 -3.05
N THR A 327 7.29 35.28 -2.13
CA THR A 327 7.30 36.67 -1.64
C THR A 327 8.15 36.90 -0.38
N LYS A 328 8.91 35.89 0.08
CA LYS A 328 9.80 36.00 1.26
C LYS A 328 11.30 36.18 0.96
N THR A 329 11.71 36.41 -0.29
CA THR A 329 13.12 36.61 -0.67
C THR A 329 13.44 37.99 -1.27
N THR A 330 12.80 39.04 -0.79
CA THR A 330 13.25 40.43 -1.01
C THR A 330 12.97 41.25 0.25
N ASN A 331 13.93 41.26 1.17
CA ASN A 331 14.23 42.37 2.10
C ASN A 331 15.37 41.93 3.01
N ASN A 332 16.60 42.20 2.58
CA ASN A 332 17.62 42.97 3.29
C ASN A 332 18.87 43.08 2.44
#